data_AF-A0ABD6IYE6-F1
#
_entry.id   AF-A0ABD6IYE6-F1
#
_cell.length_a   1.000
_cell.length_b   1.000
_cell.length_c   1.000
_cell.angle_alpha   90.00
_cell.angle_beta   90.00
_cell.angle_gamma   90.00
#
_symmetry.space_group_name_H-M   'P 1'
#
loop_
_entity.id
_entity.type
_entity.pdbx_description
1 polymer ?
#
loop_
_entity_poly.entity_id
_entity_poly.type
_entity_poly.pdbx_seq_one_letter_code
_entity_poly.pdbx_strand_id
1 'polypeptide(L)'
;MSESEPLTGEALALDLVNTRPLSGDGRVDLLGTPRQLSRWLALEADRLGEGHTAEGGAGEEPGPDDLGPVHAVRGHTEAVVQALLDGAAPPSAALRGLTEAQRAAPAVRELRWDGTSVTAGPRRTGP
;
A
#
# COMPACT_ATOMS: atom_id res chain seq x y z
N MET A 1 -4.83 5.01 -26.74
CA MET A 1 -4.51 3.79 -25.96
C MET A 1 -5.15 3.99 -24.61
N SER A 2 -6.03 3.08 -24.20
CA SER A 2 -6.71 3.21 -22.90
C SER A 2 -5.67 3.09 -21.80
N GLU A 3 -5.65 4.07 -20.90
CA GLU A 3 -4.87 4.02 -19.67
C GLU A 3 -5.30 2.74 -18.94
N SER A 4 -4.38 1.78 -18.77
CA SER A 4 -4.70 0.51 -18.13
C SER A 4 -4.94 0.77 -16.64
N GLU A 5 -6.12 0.43 -16.15
CA GLU A 5 -6.46 0.58 -14.73
C GLU A 5 -5.83 -0.55 -13.92
N PRO A 6 -5.36 -0.31 -12.68
CA PRO A 6 -4.90 -1.38 -11.82
C PRO A 6 -5.96 -2.46 -11.59
N LEU A 7 -5.55 -3.71 -11.67
CA LEU A 7 -6.39 -4.83 -11.26
C LEU A 7 -6.44 -4.90 -9.73
N THR A 8 -7.63 -5.15 -9.19
CA THR A 8 -7.88 -5.31 -7.74
C THR A 8 -8.68 -6.58 -7.48
N GLY A 9 -8.66 -7.04 -6.22
CA GLY A 9 -9.47 -8.17 -5.76
C GLY A 9 -8.69 -9.41 -5.33
N GLU A 10 -7.35 -9.40 -5.43
CA GLU A 10 -6.51 -10.47 -4.89
C GLU A 10 -6.17 -10.24 -3.41
N ALA A 11 -4.98 -10.62 -2.94
CA ALA A 11 -4.44 -10.10 -1.69
C ALA A 11 -3.82 -8.72 -1.97
N LEU A 12 -4.03 -7.72 -1.10
CA LEU A 12 -3.62 -6.32 -1.33
C LEU A 12 -2.13 -6.17 -1.73
N ALA A 13 -1.27 -7.03 -1.18
CA ALA A 13 0.15 -7.06 -1.53
C ALA A 13 0.39 -7.46 -3.00
N LEU A 14 -0.41 -8.38 -3.54
CA LEU A 14 -0.37 -8.78 -4.95
C LEU A 14 -0.98 -7.72 -5.84
N ASP A 15 -2.12 -7.13 -5.45
CA ASP A 15 -2.71 -6.00 -6.19
C ASP A 15 -1.70 -4.84 -6.33
N LEU A 16 -0.95 -4.54 -5.26
CA LEU A 16 0.14 -3.56 -5.29
C LEU A 16 1.25 -3.94 -6.28
N VAL A 17 1.70 -5.20 -6.32
CA VAL A 17 2.71 -5.67 -7.30
C VAL A 17 2.16 -5.57 -8.72
N ASN A 18 0.89 -5.90 -8.92
CA ASN A 18 0.20 -5.88 -10.21
C ASN A 18 -0.02 -4.48 -10.77
N THR A 19 0.24 -3.42 -9.99
CA THR A 19 0.33 -2.04 -10.50
C THR A 19 1.53 -1.79 -11.42
N ARG A 20 2.39 -2.79 -11.64
CA ARG A 20 3.52 -2.71 -12.57
C ARG A 20 3.43 -3.78 -13.69
N PRO A 21 2.35 -3.79 -14.49
CA PRO A 21 2.14 -4.83 -15.49
C PRO A 21 3.19 -4.80 -16.61
N LEU A 22 3.47 -5.97 -17.18
CA LEU A 22 4.24 -6.08 -18.42
C LEU A 22 3.34 -5.69 -19.61
N SER A 23 3.80 -4.73 -20.40
CA SER A 23 3.21 -4.31 -21.67
C SER A 23 4.19 -4.60 -22.81
N GLY A 24 3.76 -4.41 -24.07
CA GLY A 24 4.59 -4.66 -25.25
C GLY A 24 5.93 -3.92 -25.25
N ASP A 25 5.98 -2.72 -24.66
CA ASP A 25 7.18 -1.87 -24.56
C ASP A 25 7.95 -2.03 -23.23
N GLY A 26 7.56 -3.01 -22.40
CA GLY A 26 8.14 -3.25 -21.08
C GLY A 26 7.17 -2.99 -19.94
N ARG A 27 7.69 -2.83 -18.73
CA ARG A 27 6.86 -2.63 -17.54
C ARG A 27 6.36 -1.19 -17.45
N VAL A 28 5.05 -1.03 -17.31
CA VAL A 28 4.39 0.27 -17.09
C VAL A 28 4.17 0.46 -15.60
N ASP A 29 4.47 1.64 -15.06
CA ASP A 29 4.18 1.97 -13.67
C ASP A 29 2.83 2.68 -13.55
N LEU A 30 1.83 1.98 -13.00
CA LEU A 30 0.49 2.53 -12.76
C LEU A 30 0.39 3.32 -11.44
N LEU A 31 1.50 3.48 -10.71
CA LEU A 31 1.64 4.32 -9.52
C LEU A 31 2.77 5.35 -9.68
N GLY A 32 3.06 5.78 -10.91
CA GLY A 32 4.16 6.71 -11.20
C GLY A 32 3.91 8.16 -10.76
N THR A 33 2.69 8.51 -10.38
CA THR A 33 2.29 9.87 -9.99
C THR A 33 1.36 9.85 -8.78
N PRO A 34 1.26 10.95 -8.01
CA PRO A 34 0.41 10.96 -6.82
C PRO A 34 -1.08 10.82 -7.16
N ARG A 35 -1.52 11.37 -8.29
CA ARG A 35 -2.88 11.17 -8.82
C ARG A 35 -3.18 9.69 -9.11
N GLN A 36 -2.22 8.96 -9.67
CA GLN A 36 -2.35 7.52 -9.92
C GLN A 36 -2.40 6.72 -8.61
N LEU A 37 -1.57 7.08 -7.63
CA LEU A 37 -1.65 6.50 -6.28
C LEU A 37 -3.00 6.76 -5.62
N SER A 38 -3.49 8.00 -5.66
CA SER A 38 -4.81 8.39 -5.16
C SER A 38 -5.93 7.54 -5.77
N ARG A 39 -5.92 7.37 -7.10
CA ARG A 39 -6.89 6.51 -7.81
C ARG A 39 -6.82 5.06 -7.33
N TRP A 40 -5.63 4.49 -7.18
CA TRP A 40 -5.49 3.11 -6.71
C TRP A 40 -5.95 2.93 -5.27
N LEU A 41 -5.61 3.86 -4.36
CA LEU A 41 -6.09 3.85 -2.98
C LEU A 41 -7.63 3.92 -2.92
N ALA A 42 -8.25 4.70 -3.80
CA ALA A 42 -9.71 4.76 -3.91
C ALA A 42 -10.32 3.42 -4.38
N LEU A 43 -9.67 2.70 -5.29
CA LEU A 43 -10.12 1.36 -5.72
C LEU A 43 -9.99 0.31 -4.59
N GLU A 44 -9.05 0.50 -3.68
CA GLU A 44 -8.75 -0.41 -2.57
C GLU A 44 -9.38 0.02 -1.23
N ALA A 45 -10.17 1.10 -1.23
CA ALA A 45 -10.62 1.79 -0.01
C ALA A 45 -11.30 0.85 1.01
N ASP A 46 -12.18 -0.04 0.52
CA ASP A 46 -12.92 -0.99 1.36
C ASP A 46 -12.00 -2.04 2.04
N ARG A 47 -10.77 -2.20 1.54
CA ARG A 47 -9.81 -3.23 1.97
C ARG A 47 -8.68 -2.67 2.84
N LEU A 48 -8.50 -1.35 2.88
CA LEU A 48 -7.46 -0.68 3.68
C LEU A 48 -7.83 -0.52 5.16
N GLY A 49 -9.07 -0.86 5.54
CA GLY A 49 -9.55 -0.93 6.92
C GLY A 49 -9.92 0.41 7.56
N GLU A 50 -10.60 0.32 8.71
CA GLU A 50 -11.04 1.45 9.55
C GLU A 50 -9.82 2.20 10.13
N GLY A 51 -9.32 3.18 9.39
CA GLY A 51 -8.10 3.93 9.74
C GLY A 51 -7.51 4.70 8.56
N HIS A 52 -7.87 4.31 7.33
CA HIS A 52 -7.69 5.12 6.12
C HIS A 52 -8.80 6.18 5.95
N THR A 53 -9.98 5.92 6.50
CA THR A 53 -11.18 6.77 6.40
C THR A 53 -11.58 7.44 7.72
N ALA A 54 -10.88 7.17 8.83
CA ALA A 54 -11.28 7.65 10.15
C ALA A 54 -10.91 9.13 10.34
N GLU A 55 -11.96 9.94 10.47
CA GLU A 55 -12.01 11.32 10.95
C GLU A 55 -10.83 11.67 11.87
N GLY A 56 -9.91 12.50 11.37
CA GLY A 56 -8.69 12.92 12.07
C GLY A 56 -7.38 12.80 11.27
N GLY A 57 -7.43 12.30 10.03
CA GLY A 57 -6.29 12.32 9.10
C GLY A 57 -6.58 11.81 7.69
N ALA A 58 -7.85 11.54 7.37
CA ALA A 58 -8.30 11.21 6.01
C ALA A 58 -8.69 12.51 5.30
N GLY A 59 -7.92 12.92 4.30
CA GLY A 59 -8.28 14.08 3.47
C GLY A 59 -7.16 14.67 2.62
N GLU A 60 -5.89 14.37 2.92
CA GLU A 60 -4.80 14.85 2.08
C GLU A 60 -4.55 13.85 0.95
N GLU A 61 -4.70 14.34 -0.28
CA GLU A 61 -4.34 13.59 -1.47
C GLU A 61 -2.84 13.27 -1.40
N PRO A 62 -2.40 12.04 -1.76
CA PRO A 62 -0.98 11.70 -1.73
C PRO A 62 -0.14 12.76 -2.44
N GLY A 63 1.00 13.10 -1.83
CA GLY A 63 2.02 13.97 -2.38
C GLY A 63 3.09 13.19 -3.14
N PRO A 64 4.03 13.88 -3.81
CA PRO A 64 5.19 13.25 -4.46
C PRO A 64 6.04 12.40 -3.52
N ASP A 65 6.17 12.80 -2.25
CA ASP A 65 7.00 12.12 -1.25
C ASP A 65 6.42 10.76 -0.82
N ASP A 66 5.12 10.52 -1.03
CA ASP A 66 4.45 9.27 -0.69
C ASP A 66 4.74 8.14 -1.70
N LEU A 67 5.17 8.48 -2.91
CA LEU A 67 5.45 7.49 -3.96
C LEU A 67 6.63 6.60 -3.60
N GLY A 68 7.69 7.17 -3.04
CA GLY A 68 8.92 6.44 -2.69
C GLY A 68 8.67 5.28 -1.72
N PRO A 69 8.02 5.52 -0.56
CA PRO A 69 7.65 4.46 0.38
C PRO A 69 6.77 3.37 -0.24
N VAL A 70 5.74 3.75 -1.01
CA VAL A 70 4.84 2.78 -1.66
C VAL A 70 5.60 1.93 -2.68
N HIS A 71 6.47 2.54 -3.49
CA HIS A 71 7.31 1.82 -4.45
C HIS A 71 8.32 0.90 -3.77
N ALA A 72 8.87 1.29 -2.63
CA ALA A 72 9.77 0.44 -1.85
C ALA A 72 9.03 -0.81 -1.33
N VAL A 73 7.83 -0.64 -0.76
CA VAL A 73 6.99 -1.77 -0.33
C VAL A 73 6.64 -2.68 -1.51
N ARG A 74 6.25 -2.10 -2.66
CA ARG A 74 5.98 -2.87 -3.89
C ARG A 74 7.21 -3.69 -4.33
N GLY A 75 8.39 -3.07 -4.37
CA GLY A 75 9.62 -3.72 -4.80
C GLY A 75 10.07 -4.84 -3.85
N HIS A 76 9.96 -4.64 -2.54
CA HIS A 76 10.26 -5.69 -1.56
C HIS A 76 9.24 -6.85 -1.64
N THR A 77 7.96 -6.55 -1.81
CA THR A 77 6.91 -7.56 -1.98
C THR A 77 7.16 -8.39 -3.23
N GLU A 78 7.44 -7.74 -4.38
CA GLU A 78 7.75 -8.41 -5.63
C GLU A 78 8.96 -9.35 -5.48
N ALA A 79 10.04 -8.91 -4.84
CA ALA A 79 11.22 -9.73 -4.61
C ALA A 79 10.96 -10.97 -3.73
N VAL A 80 10.10 -10.83 -2.72
CA VAL A 80 9.68 -11.96 -1.87
C VAL A 80 8.82 -12.94 -2.67
N VAL A 81 7.81 -12.45 -3.37
CA VAL A 81 6.89 -13.29 -4.16
C VAL A 81 7.66 -14.04 -5.24
N GLN A 82 8.54 -13.37 -5.98
CA GLN A 82 9.35 -13.99 -7.02
C GLN A 82 10.23 -15.13 -6.46
N ALA A 83 10.93 -14.89 -5.35
CA ALA A 83 11.74 -15.92 -4.71
C ALA A 83 10.90 -17.14 -4.29
N LEU A 84 9.71 -16.92 -3.74
CA LEU A 84 8.81 -18.00 -3.34
C LEU A 84 8.28 -18.79 -4.55
N LEU A 85 7.94 -18.11 -5.65
CA LEU A 85 7.53 -18.76 -6.91
C LEU A 85 8.67 -19.61 -7.51
N ASP A 86 9.91 -19.15 -7.36
CA ASP A 86 11.11 -19.88 -7.80
C ASP A 86 11.54 -21.00 -6.82
N GLY A 87 10.80 -21.22 -5.73
CA GLY A 87 11.13 -22.21 -4.70
C GLY A 87 12.38 -21.86 -3.87
N ALA A 88 12.77 -20.59 -3.85
CA ALA A 88 13.94 -20.06 -3.16
C ALA A 88 13.58 -19.33 -1.86
N ALA A 89 14.57 -19.18 -0.97
CA ALA A 89 14.43 -18.35 0.21
C ALA A 89 14.33 -16.86 -0.17
N PRO A 90 13.40 -16.08 0.42
CA PRO A 90 13.28 -14.66 0.13
C PRO A 90 14.55 -13.86 0.48
N PRO A 91 14.90 -12.81 -0.30
CA PRO A 91 16.05 -11.97 0.01
C PRO A 91 15.91 -11.31 1.38
N SER A 92 16.94 -11.43 2.22
CA SER A 92 16.93 -10.87 3.58
C SER A 92 16.74 -9.35 3.60
N ALA A 93 17.25 -8.65 2.58
CA ALA A 93 17.04 -7.22 2.41
C ALA A 93 15.57 -6.85 2.16
N ALA A 94 14.83 -7.68 1.41
CA ALA A 94 13.41 -7.46 1.15
C ALA A 94 12.57 -7.67 2.42
N LEU A 95 12.84 -8.74 3.17
CA LEU A 95 12.19 -8.98 4.46
C LEU A 95 12.45 -7.85 5.46
N ARG A 96 13.69 -7.36 5.53
CA ARG A 96 14.06 -6.21 6.36
C ARG A 96 13.31 -4.95 5.91
N GLY A 97 13.29 -4.66 4.61
CA GLY A 97 12.60 -3.49 4.05
C GLY A 97 11.11 -3.46 4.39
N LEU A 98 10.42 -4.60 4.28
CA LEU A 98 9.02 -4.72 4.71
C LEU A 98 8.84 -4.49 6.22
N THR A 99 9.77 -5.01 7.03
CA THR A 99 9.76 -4.79 8.48
C THR A 99 9.97 -3.31 8.83
N GLU A 100 10.89 -2.62 8.16
CA GLU A 100 11.11 -1.18 8.37
C GLU A 100 9.91 -0.35 7.92
N ALA A 101 9.27 -0.70 6.80
CA ALA A 101 8.03 -0.03 6.37
C ALA A 101 6.91 -0.17 7.41
N GLN A 102 6.76 -1.36 8.02
CA GLN A 102 5.80 -1.56 9.11
C GLN A 102 6.15 -0.76 10.36
N ARG A 103 7.46 -0.64 10.69
CA ARG A 103 7.93 0.16 11.84
C ARG A 103 7.72 1.66 11.64
N ALA A 104 7.78 2.14 10.40
CA ALA A 104 7.54 3.55 10.09
C ALA A 104 6.07 3.96 10.26
N ALA A 105 5.13 3.02 10.14
CA ALA A 105 3.70 3.26 10.31
C ALA A 105 3.05 2.24 11.29
N PRO A 106 3.45 2.26 12.58
CA PRO A 106 2.99 1.27 13.54
C PRO A 106 1.49 1.43 13.80
N ALA A 107 0.77 0.31 13.92
CA ALA A 107 -0.62 0.31 14.32
C ALA A 107 -0.71 0.43 15.85
N VAL A 108 -0.98 1.64 16.34
CA VAL A 108 -1.23 1.92 17.75
C VAL A 108 -2.73 1.89 18.01
N ARG A 109 -3.19 1.30 19.13
CA ARG A 109 -4.61 1.40 19.51
C ARG A 109 -4.89 2.80 20.06
N GLU A 110 -5.80 3.51 19.39
CA GLU A 110 -6.27 4.82 19.79
C GLU A 110 -7.69 4.71 20.34
N LEU A 111 -7.92 5.34 21.50
CA LEU A 111 -9.24 5.44 22.10
C LEU A 111 -9.96 6.66 21.52
N ARG A 112 -11.21 6.49 21.11
CA ARG A 112 -12.08 7.56 20.60
C ARG A 112 -13.40 7.58 21.36
N TRP A 113 -14.05 8.73 21.38
CA TRP A 113 -15.43 8.88 21.85
C TRP A 113 -16.33 9.08 20.63
N ASP A 114 -17.27 8.16 20.40
CA ASP A 114 -18.17 8.21 19.23
C ASP A 114 -19.46 9.02 19.45
N GLY A 115 -19.56 9.70 20.60
CA GLY A 115 -20.77 10.39 21.06
C GLY A 115 -21.56 9.59 22.10
N THR A 116 -21.39 8.28 22.17
CA THR A 116 -22.15 7.38 23.08
C THR A 116 -21.28 6.47 23.92
N SER A 117 -20.13 6.04 23.40
CA SER A 117 -19.24 5.08 24.04
C SER A 117 -17.77 5.34 23.74
N VAL A 118 -16.88 4.81 24.59
CA VAL A 118 -15.45 4.75 24.29
C VAL A 118 -15.21 3.59 23.33
N THR A 119 -14.68 3.89 22.15
CA THR A 119 -14.26 2.91 21.14
C THR A 119 -12.74 2.83 21.10
N ALA A 120 -12.20 1.71 20.61
CA ALA A 120 -10.75 1.50 20.47
C ALA A 120 -10.44 0.92 19.09
N GLY A 121 -9.74 1.68 18.26
CA GLY A 121 -9.39 1.31 16.89
C GLY A 121 -7.90 1.43 16.60
N PRO A 122 -7.37 0.73 15.59
CA PRO A 122 -6.00 0.93 15.15
C PRO A 122 -5.84 2.29 14.46
N ARG A 123 -4.86 3.09 14.88
CA ARG A 123 -4.38 4.30 14.20
C ARG A 123 -2.92 4.11 13.82
N ARG A 124 -2.53 4.60 12.65
CA ARG A 124 -1.15 4.63 12.18
C ARG A 124 -0.71 6.08 12.08
N THR A 125 0.46 6.39 12.67
CA THR A 125 1.07 7.72 12.67
C THR A 125 2.23 7.79 11.68
N GLY A 126 2.16 7.00 10.61
CA GLY A 126 3.14 7.09 9.52
C GLY A 126 3.14 8.50 8.92
N PRO A 127 4.26 8.91 8.30
CA PRO A 127 4.29 10.13 7.49
C PRO A 127 3.21 10.10 6.40
#